data_AF-A0A8T7C3G7-F1
#
_entry.id   AF-A0A8T7C3G7-F1
#
_cell.length_a   1.000
_cell.length_b   1.000
_cell.length_c   1.000
_cell.angle_alpha   90.00
_cell.angle_beta   90.00
_cell.angle_gamma   90.00
#
_symmetry.space_group_name_H-M   'P 1'
#
loop_
_entity.id
_entity.type
_entity.pdbx_description
1 polymer ?
#
loop_
_entity_poly.entity_id
_entity_poly.type
_entity_poly.pdbx_seq_one_letter_code
_entity_poly.pdbx_strand_id
1 'polypeptide(L)' 'MNYFVTGATGFIGSRLVARLLERGGTVWFLTRSTDPDKLAPHIARWGENAGRAHPVVGNLEES' A
#
# COMPACT_ATOMS: atom_id res chain seq x y z
N MET A 1 7.51 7.75 10.72
CA MET A 1 7.25 8.66 9.58
C MET A 1 6.03 8.14 8.83
N ASN A 2 5.12 9.02 8.41
CA ASN A 2 3.94 8.65 7.64
C ASN A 2 4.17 8.93 6.15
N TYR A 3 3.78 7.99 5.29
CA TYR A 3 3.88 8.11 3.84
C TYR A 3 2.50 7.92 3.22
N PHE A 4 2.18 8.71 2.18
CA PHE A 4 1.04 8.44 1.31
C PHE A 4 1.55 8.02 -0.06
N VAL A 5 1.15 6.83 -0.53
CA VAL A 5 1.65 6.25 -1.79
C VAL A 5 0.49 5.99 -2.74
N THR A 6 0.51 6.64 -3.90
CA THR A 6 -0.34 6.30 -5.03
C THR A 6 0.34 5.19 -5.86
N GLY A 7 -0.46 4.31 -6.49
CA GLY A 7 0.09 3.19 -7.25
C GLY A 7 0.83 2.15 -6.39
N ALA A 8 0.53 2.07 -5.08
CA ALA A 8 1.18 1.17 -4.13
C ALA A 8 1.01 -0.32 -4.44
N THR A 9 -0.02 -0.68 -5.21
CA THR A 9 -0.28 -2.06 -5.68
C THR A 9 0.35 -2.33 -7.05
N GLY A 10 0.98 -1.33 -7.68
CA GLY A 10 1.65 -1.47 -8.98
C GLY A 10 3.06 -2.05 -8.89
N PHE A 11 3.72 -2.21 -10.03
CA PHE A 11 5.05 -2.84 -10.13
C PHE A 11 6.12 -2.15 -9.26
N ILE A 12 6.28 -0.83 -9.38
CA ILE A 12 7.28 -0.07 -8.63
C ILE A 12 6.77 0.26 -7.23
N GLY A 13 5.56 0.81 -7.12
CA GLY A 13 4.99 1.28 -5.86
C GLY A 13 4.96 0.20 -4.78
N SER A 14 4.64 -1.03 -5.18
CA SER A 14 4.60 -2.14 -4.23
C SER A 14 5.99 -2.46 -3.66
N ARG A 15 7.08 -2.29 -4.42
CA ARG A 15 8.47 -2.48 -3.93
C ARG A 15 8.88 -1.34 -3.01
N LEU A 16 8.49 -0.12 -3.38
CA LEU A 16 8.70 1.07 -2.55
C LEU A 16 8.03 0.89 -1.18
N VAL A 17 6.78 0.46 -1.15
CA VAL A 17 6.03 0.22 0.10
C VAL A 17 6.78 -0.76 1.00
N ALA A 18 7.27 -1.89 0.48
CA ALA A 18 8.06 -2.84 1.25
C ALA A 18 9.28 -2.16 1.92
N ARG A 19 10.05 -1.37 1.16
CA ARG A 19 11.21 -0.63 1.69
C ARG A 19 10.83 0.44 2.72
N LEU A 20 9.69 1.10 2.55
CA LEU A 20 9.21 2.09 3.52
C LEU A 20 8.77 1.44 4.84
N LEU A 21 8.12 0.27 4.74
CA LEU A 21 7.71 -0.52 5.90
C LEU A 21 8.93 -1.09 6.65
N GLU A 22 9.95 -1.60 5.94
CA GLU A 22 11.23 -2.05 6.52
C GLU A 22 11.93 -0.94 7.32
N ARG A 23 11.83 0.32 6.86
CA ARG A 23 12.37 1.50 7.56
C ARG A 23 11.56 1.93 8.78
N GLY A 24 10.50 1.20 9.09
CA GLY A 24 9.61 1.50 10.20
C GLY A 24 8.55 2.55 9.89
N GLY A 25 8.32 2.85 8.60
CA GLY A 25 7.29 3.79 8.16
C GLY A 25 5.88 3.23 8.28
N THR A 26 4.91 4.13 8.49
CA THR A 26 3.49 3.84 8.28
C THR A 26 3.12 4.29 6.88
N VAL A 27 2.53 3.40 6.09
CA VAL A 27 2.18 3.66 4.68
C VAL A 27 0.67 3.68 4.55
N TRP A 28 0.15 4.83 4.15
CA TRP A 28 -1.21 4.99 3.66
C TRP A 28 -1.15 4.86 2.14
N PHE A 29 -2.00 4.03 1.53
CA PHE A 29 -1.93 3.82 0.09
C PHE A 29 -3.28 3.93 -0.60
N LEU A 30 -3.30 4.64 -1.72
CA LEU A 30 -4.50 4.78 -2.52
C LEU A 30 -4.81 3.47 -3.27
N THR A 31 -6.05 3.00 -3.14
CA THR A 31 -6.59 1.87 -3.89
C THR A 31 -8.02 2.18 -4.35
N ARG A 32 -8.43 1.59 -5.47
CA ARG A 32 -9.83 1.68 -5.96
C ARG A 32 -10.77 0.71 -5.23
N SER A 33 -10.23 -0.24 -4.47
CA SER A 33 -11.02 -1.26 -3.75
C SER A 33 -10.21 -1.88 -2.61
N THR A 34 -10.89 -2.24 -1.52
CA THR A 34 -10.36 -3.00 -0.38
C THR A 34 -10.70 -4.49 -0.44
N ASP A 35 -11.03 -4.99 -1.63
CA ASP A 35 -11.23 -6.42 -1.89
C ASP A 35 -10.04 -7.24 -1.35
N PRO A 36 -10.27 -8.16 -0.38
CA PRO A 36 -9.22 -8.95 0.24
C PRO A 36 -8.41 -9.76 -0.77
N ASP A 37 -9.04 -10.32 -1.81
CA ASP A 37 -8.36 -11.17 -2.79
C ASP A 37 -7.40 -10.33 -3.66
N LYS A 38 -7.75 -9.08 -3.92
CA LYS A 38 -6.88 -8.14 -4.64
C LYS A 38 -5.73 -7.61 -3.78
N LEU A 39 -5.91 -7.50 -2.48
CA LEU A 39 -4.89 -7.00 -1.55
C LEU A 39 -3.95 -8.11 -1.03
N ALA A 40 -4.40 -9.36 -0.96
CA ALA A 40 -3.64 -10.47 -0.42
C ALA A 40 -2.22 -10.62 -1.03
N PRO A 41 -2.01 -10.52 -2.36
CA PRO A 41 -0.66 -10.60 -2.93
C PRO A 41 0.28 -9.48 -2.46
N HIS A 42 -0.27 -8.29 -2.21
CA HIS A 42 0.51 -7.15 -1.72
C HIS A 42 0.84 -7.31 -0.23
N ILE A 43 -0.14 -7.74 0.57
CA ILE A 43 0.04 -8.03 2.00
C ILE A 43 1.10 -9.12 2.19
N ALA A 44 1.01 -10.24 1.47
CA ALA A 44 1.98 -11.33 1.55
C ALA A 44 3.41 -10.85 1.23
N ARG A 45 3.53 -9.90 0.29
CA ARG A 45 4.80 -9.35 -0.16
C ARG A 45 5.38 -8.28 0.76
N TRP A 46 4.53 -7.59 1.53
CA TRP A 46 4.94 -6.66 2.58
C TRP A 46 5.27 -7.37 3.90
N GLY A 47 4.86 -8.64 4.02
CA GLY A 47 5.26 -9.55 5.09
C GLY A 47 4.82 -9.09 6.47
N GLU A 48 5.64 -9.35 7.48
CA GLU A 48 5.38 -9.04 8.89
C GLU A 48 5.05 -7.56 9.16
N ASN A 49 5.52 -6.66 8.28
CA ASN A 49 5.31 -5.23 8.43
C ASN A 49 4.01 -4.73 7.80
N ALA A 50 3.23 -5.59 7.15
CA ALA A 50 1.99 -5.22 6.46
C ALA A 50 0.93 -4.58 7.38
N GLY A 51 0.99 -4.81 8.69
CA GLY A 51 0.10 -4.16 9.67
C GLY A 51 0.24 -2.63 9.71
N ARG A 52 1.30 -2.06 9.13
CA ARG A 52 1.52 -0.61 8.97
C ARG A 52 1.15 -0.09 7.58
N ALA A 53 0.58 -0.92 6.72
CA ALA A 53 0.07 -0.55 5.41
C ALA A 53 -1.46 -0.41 5.45
N HIS A 54 -1.94 0.82 5.36
CA HIS A 54 -3.36 1.16 5.49
C HIS A 54 -3.94 1.59 4.14
N PRO A 55 -4.95 0.88 3.60
CA PRO A 55 -5.59 1.29 2.35
C PRO A 55 -6.42 2.55 2.57
N VAL A 56 -6.40 3.43 1.58
CA VAL A 56 -7.29 4.59 1.44
C VAL A 56 -8.04 4.40 0.13
N VAL A 57 -9.36 4.30 0.21
CA VAL A 57 -10.20 4.11 -0.98
C VAL A 57 -10.39 5.45 -1.69
N GLY A 58 -10.11 5.47 -2.99
CA GLY A 58 -10.38 6.63 -3.81
C GLY A 58 -9.87 6.46 -5.24
N ASN A 59 -10.17 7.45 -6.06
CA ASN A 59 -9.79 7.52 -7.46
C ASN A 59 -9.23 8.92 -7.75
N LEU A 60 -8.05 9.00 -8.37
CA LEU A 60 -7.42 10.30 -8.71
C LEU A 60 -8.09 10.98 -9.90
N GLU A 61 -8.90 10.25 -10.65
CA GLU A 61 -9.62 10.77 -11.82
C GLU A 61 -10.95 11.43 -11.46
N GLU A 62 -11.39 11.31 -10.20
CA GLU A 62 -12.60 11.95 -9.68
C GLU A 62 -12.28 13.36 -9.17
N SER A 63 -13.04 14.35 -9.64
CA SER A 63 -12.91 15.79 -9.29
C SER A 63 -13.92 16.20 -8.22
#